data_AF-A0A1G0LHU1-F1
#
_entry.id   AF-A0A1G0LHU1-F1
#
_cell.length_a   1.000
_cell.length_b   1.000
_cell.length_c   1.000
_cell.angle_alpha   90.00
_cell.angle_beta   90.00
_cell.angle_gamma   90.00
#
_symmetry.space_group_name_H-M   'P 1'
#
loop_
_entity.id
_entity.type
_entity.pdbx_description
1 polymer ?
#
loop_
_entity_poly.entity_id
_entity_poly.type
_entity_poly.pdbx_seq_one_letter_code
_entity_poly.pdbx_strand_id
1 'polypeptide(L)'
;MQEVLHHIQSIKGVIGSLIFNEKGEVLSHSFPSLIDTETVQEIAGLMLDCMHGLQVSETLELMDLRYNEGRIIIKPCSGILLCLLCTRNINLQMLNITLSMAAKRLERCSFNEPTPAEDHSSIPASDSTPDTHLRLPVAHLANKEAATSFDSLGMIAVSQNTSSQISDFYGAPFKKLSLINDVTGTSGTFPVMVMHDMDAQYDGSILVGPGIEKKLKLSAGDKVEVRIE
;
A
#
# COMPACT_ATOMS: atom_id res chain seq x y z
N MET A 1 9.64 -3.52 -8.83
CA MET A 1 8.70 -2.91 -9.81
C MET A 1 8.72 -3.60 -11.17
N GLN A 2 9.90 -3.86 -11.76
CA GLN A 2 10.00 -4.45 -13.10
C GLN A 2 9.46 -5.88 -13.22
N GLU A 3 9.58 -6.71 -12.18
CA GLU A 3 8.95 -8.04 -12.14
C GLU A 3 7.42 -7.99 -12.20
N VAL A 4 6.81 -6.95 -11.63
CA VAL A 4 5.36 -6.75 -11.66
C VAL A 4 4.90 -6.41 -13.09
N LEU A 5 5.65 -5.57 -13.79
CA LEU A 5 5.41 -5.25 -15.19
C LEU A 5 5.59 -6.49 -16.09
N HIS A 6 6.61 -7.30 -15.83
CA HIS A 6 6.82 -8.54 -16.58
C HIS A 6 5.66 -9.54 -16.37
N HIS A 7 5.14 -9.62 -15.14
CA HIS A 7 3.98 -10.46 -14.83
C HIS A 7 2.71 -9.96 -15.54
N ILE A 8 2.50 -8.64 -15.60
CA ILE A 8 1.40 -8.04 -16.38
C ILE A 8 1.54 -8.35 -17.88
N GLN A 9 2.76 -8.26 -18.41
CA GLN A 9 3.04 -8.51 -19.83
C GLN A 9 2.82 -9.98 -20.23
N SER A 10 2.84 -10.91 -19.27
CA SER A 10 2.50 -12.32 -19.51
C SER A 10 1.03 -12.54 -19.92
N ILE A 11 0.16 -11.55 -19.71
CA ILE A 11 -1.25 -11.61 -20.11
C ILE A 11 -1.36 -11.47 -21.63
N LYS A 12 -1.96 -12.47 -22.26
CA LYS A 12 -2.23 -12.46 -23.69
C LYS A 12 -3.07 -11.23 -24.07
N GLY A 13 -2.49 -10.37 -24.90
CA GLY A 13 -3.14 -9.16 -25.40
C GLY A 13 -2.65 -7.87 -24.75
N VAL A 14 -1.76 -7.91 -23.75
CA VAL A 14 -1.01 -6.74 -23.29
C VAL A 14 0.16 -6.53 -24.23
N ILE A 15 0.29 -5.31 -24.77
CA ILE A 15 1.36 -4.92 -25.69
C ILE A 15 2.51 -4.31 -24.89
N GLY A 16 2.18 -3.46 -23.93
CA GLY A 16 3.16 -2.88 -23.02
C GLY A 16 2.51 -2.19 -21.83
N SER A 17 3.35 -1.82 -20.87
CA SER A 17 2.93 -1.26 -19.60
C SER A 17 3.92 -0.21 -19.11
N LEU A 18 3.39 0.79 -18.42
CA LEU A 18 4.08 1.98 -17.97
C LEU A 18 3.68 2.32 -16.54
N ILE A 19 4.65 2.68 -15.71
CA ILE A 19 4.42 3.21 -14.37
C ILE A 19 5.03 4.59 -14.31
N PHE A 20 4.23 5.57 -13.90
CA PHE A 20 4.66 6.93 -13.69
C PHE A 20 4.08 7.48 -12.38
N ASN A 21 4.74 8.48 -11.80
CA ASN A 21 4.28 9.13 -10.58
C ASN A 21 3.28 10.26 -10.89
N GLU A 22 2.72 10.88 -9.85
CA GLU A 22 1.82 12.05 -9.95
C GLU A 22 2.48 13.31 -10.53
N LYS A 23 3.81 13.30 -10.73
CA LYS A 23 4.55 14.37 -11.41
C LYS A 23 4.76 14.09 -12.90
N GLY A 24 4.37 12.91 -13.38
CA GLY A 24 4.53 12.48 -14.77
C GLY A 24 5.90 11.88 -15.06
N GLU A 25 6.72 11.62 -14.05
CA GLU A 25 8.01 10.97 -14.21
C GLU A 25 7.82 9.46 -14.31
N VAL A 26 8.42 8.85 -15.34
CA VAL A 26 8.34 7.41 -15.56
C VAL A 26 9.26 6.67 -14.59
N LEU A 27 8.66 5.88 -13.70
CA LEU A 27 9.37 5.04 -12.72
C LEU A 27 9.85 3.73 -13.36
N SER A 28 9.03 3.15 -14.23
CA SER A 28 9.38 1.89 -14.92
C SER A 28 8.48 1.68 -16.12
N HIS A 29 9.02 1.09 -17.18
CA HIS A 29 8.25 0.76 -18.38
C HIS A 29 8.66 -0.59 -18.95
N SER A 30 7.73 -1.22 -19.66
CA SER A 30 7.92 -2.47 -20.37
C SER A 30 7.14 -2.36 -21.68
N PHE A 31 7.80 -1.80 -22.69
CA PHE A 31 7.27 -1.71 -24.05
C PHE A 31 8.18 -2.47 -25.02
N PRO A 32 7.64 -2.95 -26.16
CA PRO A 32 8.46 -3.44 -27.24
C PRO A 32 9.42 -2.35 -27.71
N SER A 33 10.58 -2.73 -28.25
CA SER A 33 11.61 -1.83 -28.80
C SER A 33 11.16 -0.97 -30.01
N LEU A 34 9.87 -0.99 -30.33
CA LEU A 34 9.22 -0.12 -31.31
C LEU A 34 8.84 1.24 -30.70
N ILE A 35 8.82 1.36 -29.37
CA ILE A 35 8.44 2.56 -28.64
C ILE A 35 9.66 3.03 -27.84
N ASP A 36 10.16 4.22 -28.19
CA ASP A 36 11.30 4.82 -27.55
C ASP A 36 10.93 5.45 -26.20
N THR A 37 11.90 5.52 -25.28
CA THR A 37 11.71 6.05 -23.92
C THR A 37 11.19 7.50 -23.92
N GLU A 38 11.54 8.29 -24.92
CA GLU A 38 11.05 9.66 -25.10
C GLU A 38 9.54 9.70 -25.34
N THR A 39 9.04 8.84 -26.23
CA THR A 39 7.60 8.68 -26.47
C THR A 39 6.87 8.16 -25.23
N VAL A 40 7.49 7.26 -24.47
CA VAL A 40 6.93 6.76 -23.20
C VAL A 40 6.76 7.89 -22.18
N GLN A 41 7.74 8.78 -22.09
CA GLN A 41 7.70 9.95 -21.22
C GLN A 41 6.63 10.96 -21.66
N GLU A 42 6.48 11.21 -22.96
CA GLU A 42 5.39 12.02 -23.51
C GLU A 42 4.02 11.43 -23.18
N ILE A 43 3.85 10.12 -23.30
CA ILE A 43 2.61 9.42 -22.95
C ILE A 43 2.29 9.61 -21.46
N ALA A 44 3.28 9.52 -20.57
CA ALA A 44 3.07 9.74 -19.13
C ALA A 44 2.54 11.16 -18.85
N GLY A 45 3.15 12.17 -19.47
CA GLY A 45 2.72 13.58 -19.34
C GLY A 45 1.31 13.81 -19.85
N LEU A 46 1.01 13.34 -21.08
CA LEU A 46 -0.32 13.47 -21.68
C LEU A 46 -1.41 12.78 -20.86
N MET A 47 -1.11 11.61 -20.28
CA MET A 47 -2.04 10.86 -19.44
C MET A 47 -2.29 11.55 -18.12
N LEU A 48 -1.25 12.12 -17.51
CA LEU A 48 -1.38 12.90 -16.28
C LEU A 48 -2.22 14.18 -16.51
N ASP A 49 -1.96 14.91 -17.59
CA ASP A 49 -2.74 16.08 -17.98
C ASP A 49 -4.21 15.73 -18.21
N CYS A 50 -4.46 14.59 -18.87
CA CYS A 50 -5.81 14.08 -19.06
C CYS A 50 -6.48 13.78 -17.71
N MET A 51 -5.78 13.15 -16.77
CA MET A 51 -6.33 12.85 -15.44
C MET A 51 -6.61 14.11 -14.61
N HIS A 52 -5.73 15.12 -14.67
CA HIS A 52 -5.98 16.42 -14.04
C HIS A 52 -7.15 17.16 -14.70
N GLY A 53 -7.20 17.19 -16.03
CA GLY A 53 -8.24 17.89 -16.79
C GLY A 53 -9.63 17.27 -16.64
N LEU A 54 -9.72 15.96 -16.41
CA LEU A 54 -10.96 15.25 -16.14
C LEU A 54 -11.52 15.52 -14.72
N GLN A 55 -10.83 16.31 -13.87
CA GLN A 55 -11.18 16.56 -12.45
C GLN A 55 -11.57 15.27 -11.73
N VAL A 56 -10.85 14.20 -12.03
CA VAL A 56 -11.19 12.88 -11.55
C VAL A 56 -11.07 12.90 -10.03
N SER A 57 -12.23 12.82 -9.36
CA SER A 57 -12.32 12.68 -7.91
C SER A 57 -11.42 11.53 -7.44
N GLU A 58 -10.90 11.61 -6.22
CA GLU A 58 -9.97 10.65 -5.56
C GLU A 58 -10.43 9.17 -5.56
N THR A 59 -11.55 8.84 -6.19
CA THR A 59 -12.22 7.53 -6.22
C THR A 59 -12.14 6.81 -7.58
N LEU A 60 -11.35 7.27 -8.55
CA LEU A 60 -11.20 6.55 -9.82
C LEU A 60 -10.50 5.21 -9.62
N GLU A 61 -11.25 4.14 -9.77
CA GLU A 61 -10.71 2.78 -9.63
C GLU A 61 -9.95 2.33 -10.90
N LEU A 62 -10.39 2.80 -12.07
CA LEU A 62 -9.85 2.45 -13.39
C LEU A 62 -10.39 3.38 -14.50
N MET A 63 -9.54 3.78 -15.43
CA MET A 63 -9.92 4.46 -16.67
C MET A 63 -9.63 3.56 -17.89
N ASP A 64 -10.63 3.34 -18.74
CA ASP A 64 -10.57 2.49 -19.95
C ASP A 64 -10.83 3.34 -21.19
N LEU A 65 -9.75 3.69 -21.91
CA LEU A 65 -9.80 4.40 -23.18
C LEU A 65 -9.84 3.40 -24.33
N ARG A 66 -10.90 3.44 -25.13
CA ARG A 66 -11.15 2.46 -26.20
C ARG A 66 -10.89 3.09 -27.56
N TYR A 67 -9.93 2.53 -28.29
CA TYR A 67 -9.60 2.92 -29.66
C TYR A 67 -9.99 1.80 -30.64
N ASN A 68 -9.88 2.07 -31.94
CA ASN A 68 -10.29 1.11 -32.97
C ASN A 68 -9.45 -0.18 -32.95
N GLU A 69 -8.14 -0.05 -32.75
CA GLU A 69 -7.17 -1.17 -32.80
C GLU A 69 -6.70 -1.65 -31.41
N GLY A 70 -7.02 -0.90 -30.36
CA GLY A 70 -6.46 -1.13 -29.04
C GLY A 70 -7.22 -0.44 -27.93
N ARG A 71 -6.77 -0.68 -26.70
CA ARG A 71 -7.28 -0.04 -25.50
C ARG A 71 -6.11 0.45 -24.66
N ILE A 72 -6.31 1.58 -24.01
CA ILE A 72 -5.40 2.07 -22.99
C ILE A 72 -6.13 1.99 -21.66
N ILE A 73 -5.55 1.27 -20.71
CA ILE A 73 -6.09 1.14 -19.37
C ILE A 73 -5.18 1.85 -18.41
N ILE A 74 -5.75 2.69 -17.56
CA ILE A 74 -5.03 3.44 -16.55
C ILE A 74 -5.63 3.08 -15.19
N LYS A 75 -4.77 2.65 -14.28
CA LYS A 75 -5.14 2.31 -12.91
C LYS A 75 -4.29 3.13 -11.95
N PRO A 76 -4.87 4.09 -11.21
CA PRO A 76 -4.15 4.74 -10.13
C PRO A 76 -3.94 3.73 -8.98
N CYS A 77 -2.75 3.75 -8.39
CA CYS A 77 -2.34 2.89 -7.29
C CYS A 77 -1.56 3.77 -6.29
N SER A 78 -2.09 4.07 -5.11
CA SER A 78 -1.41 4.73 -3.97
C SER A 78 -0.14 5.55 -4.32
N GLY A 79 -0.31 6.72 -4.97
CA GLY A 79 0.77 7.65 -5.33
C GLY A 79 1.49 7.41 -6.67
N ILE A 80 1.11 6.36 -7.41
CA ILE A 80 1.62 6.05 -8.74
C ILE A 80 0.49 5.68 -9.69
N LEU A 81 0.73 5.79 -10.99
CA LEU A 81 -0.21 5.46 -12.05
C LEU A 81 0.35 4.37 -12.93
N LEU A 82 -0.44 3.32 -13.13
CA LEU A 82 -0.13 2.23 -14.02
C LEU A 82 -0.94 2.39 -15.30
N CYS A 83 -0.27 2.55 -16.43
CA CYS A 83 -0.86 2.62 -17.76
C CYS A 83 -0.50 1.38 -18.57
N LEU A 84 -1.46 0.83 -19.30
CA LEU A 84 -1.29 -0.36 -20.12
C LEU A 84 -1.82 -0.11 -21.52
N LEU A 85 -1.02 -0.49 -22.51
CA LEU A 85 -1.45 -0.60 -23.89
C LEU A 85 -1.87 -2.04 -24.16
N CYS A 86 -3.12 -2.22 -24.56
CA CYS A 86 -3.73 -3.52 -24.78
C CYS A 86 -4.33 -3.63 -26.18
N THR A 87 -4.42 -4.86 -26.68
CA THR A 87 -5.22 -5.18 -27.87
C THR A 87 -6.72 -5.00 -27.62
N ARG A 88 -7.48 -4.76 -28.68
CA ARG A 88 -8.94 -4.51 -28.61
C ARG A 88 -9.73 -5.59 -27.85
N ASN A 89 -9.32 -6.85 -27.99
CA ASN A 89 -10.03 -8.04 -27.52
C ASN A 89 -9.41 -8.67 -26.25
N ILE A 90 -8.68 -7.88 -25.46
CA ILE A 90 -8.10 -8.36 -24.21
C ILE A 90 -9.20 -8.83 -23.23
N ASN A 91 -8.91 -9.90 -22.48
CA ASN A 91 -9.78 -10.36 -21.41
C ASN A 91 -9.69 -9.41 -20.22
N LEU A 92 -10.62 -8.44 -20.16
CA LEU A 92 -10.69 -7.42 -19.11
C LEU A 92 -10.83 -8.01 -17.69
N GLN A 93 -11.51 -9.15 -17.53
CA GLN A 93 -11.69 -9.77 -16.23
C GLN A 93 -10.36 -10.30 -15.70
N MET A 94 -9.64 -11.06 -16.53
CA MET A 94 -8.30 -11.55 -16.19
C MET A 94 -7.34 -10.38 -15.94
N LEU A 95 -7.41 -9.35 -16.80
CA LEU A 95 -6.59 -8.16 -16.68
C LEU A 95 -6.84 -7.43 -15.36
N ASN A 96 -8.10 -7.19 -14.99
CA ASN A 96 -8.44 -6.54 -13.72
C ASN A 96 -7.95 -7.32 -12.51
N ILE A 97 -8.08 -8.66 -12.51
CA ILE A 97 -7.55 -9.50 -11.43
C ILE A 97 -6.03 -9.33 -11.32
N THR A 98 -5.31 -9.45 -12.44
CA THR A 98 -3.86 -9.29 -12.44
C THR A 98 -3.44 -7.87 -12.05
N LEU A 99 -4.18 -6.84 -12.49
CA LEU A 99 -3.93 -5.45 -12.13
C LEU A 99 -4.14 -5.19 -10.64
N SER A 100 -5.18 -5.75 -10.02
CA SER A 100 -5.39 -5.63 -8.58
C SER A 100 -4.31 -6.34 -7.78
N MET A 101 -3.82 -7.50 -8.24
CA MET A 101 -2.67 -8.16 -7.64
C MET A 101 -1.36 -7.38 -7.84
N ALA A 102 -1.17 -6.80 -9.02
CA ALA A 102 -0.02 -5.98 -9.36
C ALA A 102 0.00 -4.69 -8.52
N ALA A 103 -1.13 -4.01 -8.39
CA ALA A 103 -1.30 -2.83 -7.55
C ALA A 103 -0.89 -3.13 -6.10
N LYS A 104 -1.42 -4.22 -5.51
CA LYS A 104 -1.04 -4.67 -4.17
C LYS A 104 0.45 -5.00 -4.03
N ARG A 105 1.11 -5.48 -5.09
CA ARG A 105 2.56 -5.73 -5.10
C ARG A 105 3.37 -4.45 -5.25
N LEU A 106 2.88 -3.52 -6.06
CA LEU A 106 3.47 -2.21 -6.30
C LEU A 106 3.45 -1.35 -5.05
N GLU A 107 2.33 -1.37 -4.31
CA GLU A 107 2.22 -0.69 -3.00
C GLU A 107 3.29 -1.16 -2.01
N ARG A 108 3.57 -2.47 -1.96
CA ARG A 108 4.66 -3.02 -1.14
C ARG A 108 6.05 -2.61 -1.62
N CYS A 109 6.22 -2.36 -2.92
CA CYS A 109 7.50 -1.88 -3.47
C CYS A 109 7.70 -0.38 -3.24
N SER A 110 6.65 0.43 -3.37
CA SER A 110 6.70 1.89 -3.17
C SER A 110 6.88 2.26 -1.70
N PHE A 111 6.38 1.45 -0.76
CA PHE A 111 6.67 1.60 0.68
C PHE A 111 8.10 1.19 1.07
N ASN A 112 8.86 0.63 0.14
CA ASN A 112 10.20 0.13 0.37
C ASN A 112 11.25 0.91 -0.44
N GLU A 113 10.90 2.07 -0.99
CA GLU A 113 11.92 3.02 -1.44
C GLU A 113 12.56 3.62 -0.18
N PRO A 114 13.85 3.35 0.08
CA PRO A 114 14.58 4.05 1.11
C PRO A 114 14.58 5.52 0.72
N THR A 115 14.06 6.36 1.59
CA THR A 115 14.37 7.79 1.60
C THR A 115 15.84 7.97 1.22
N PRO A 116 16.19 8.78 0.22
CA PRO A 116 17.58 9.09 -0.10
C PRO A 116 18.26 9.61 1.15
N ALA A 117 19.09 8.76 1.75
CA ALA A 117 19.99 9.11 2.81
C ALA A 117 21.28 9.60 2.17
N GLU A 118 21.32 10.89 1.85
CA GLU A 118 22.54 11.71 1.87
C GLU A 118 22.08 13.03 2.51
N ASP A 119 22.44 13.31 3.76
CA ASP A 119 23.78 13.80 4.05
C ASP A 119 24.28 13.42 5.45
N HIS A 120 25.58 13.22 5.53
CA HIS A 120 26.31 12.80 6.71
C HIS A 120 26.31 13.87 7.81
N SER A 121 25.90 13.49 9.02
CA SER A 121 26.58 13.93 10.24
C SER A 121 26.52 12.88 11.33
N SER A 122 27.66 12.22 11.50
CA SER A 122 28.30 11.94 12.79
C SER A 122 27.55 11.09 13.83
N ILE A 123 27.79 9.77 13.79
CA ILE A 123 28.30 8.85 14.86
C ILE A 123 27.80 9.07 16.32
N PRO A 124 27.54 8.03 17.15
CA PRO A 124 28.02 6.64 17.02
C PRO A 124 26.97 5.53 17.11
N ALA A 125 27.43 4.38 16.61
CA ALA A 125 26.99 3.05 16.98
C ALA A 125 26.64 2.92 18.47
N SER A 126 25.48 2.34 18.76
CA SER A 126 25.24 1.59 19.99
C SER A 126 24.19 0.51 19.70
N ASP A 127 24.63 -0.72 19.90
CA ASP A 127 23.88 -1.96 20.07
C ASP A 127 22.95 -2.45 18.95
N SER A 128 23.57 -3.28 18.13
CA SER A 128 23.02 -4.59 17.76
C SER A 128 22.52 -5.36 19.00
N THR A 129 21.24 -5.21 19.32
CA THR A 129 20.45 -6.27 19.96
C THR A 129 19.49 -6.86 18.93
N PRO A 130 19.32 -8.19 18.88
CA PRO A 130 18.26 -8.80 18.09
C PRO A 130 16.93 -8.44 18.75
N ASP A 131 16.31 -7.33 18.30
CA ASP A 131 15.02 -6.86 18.80
C ASP A 131 13.99 -7.98 18.57
N THR A 132 13.73 -8.74 19.64
CA THR A 132 12.74 -9.83 19.73
C THR A 132 11.32 -9.24 19.83
N HIS A 133 11.16 -7.97 19.46
CA HIS A 133 10.04 -7.12 19.79
C HIS A 133 9.39 -6.65 18.48
N LEU A 134 8.18 -7.16 18.21
CA LEU A 134 7.43 -6.81 17.01
C LEU A 134 6.90 -5.38 17.15
N ARG A 135 7.35 -4.46 16.30
CA ARG A 135 6.88 -3.06 16.31
C ARG A 135 5.97 -2.80 15.13
N LEU A 136 4.73 -2.37 15.39
CA LEU A 136 3.74 -2.04 14.36
C LEU A 136 3.31 -0.57 14.47
N PRO A 137 3.16 0.15 13.33
CA PRO A 137 2.60 1.49 13.31
C PRO A 137 1.11 1.51 13.69
N VAL A 138 0.69 2.60 14.33
CA VAL A 138 -0.69 2.87 14.71
C VAL A 138 -1.40 3.60 13.58
N ALA A 139 -2.55 3.06 13.14
CA ALA A 139 -3.39 3.65 12.10
C ALA A 139 -4.81 3.94 12.61
N HIS A 140 -5.51 4.82 11.90
CA HIS A 140 -6.87 5.23 12.22
C HIS A 140 -7.83 4.72 11.18
N LEU A 141 -8.99 4.21 11.60
CA LEU A 141 -10.08 4.01 10.64
C LEU A 141 -10.55 5.38 10.12
N ALA A 142 -10.51 5.55 8.80
CA ALA A 142 -11.07 6.71 8.12
C ALA A 142 -12.59 6.81 8.34
N ASN A 143 -13.26 5.66 8.56
CA ASN A 143 -14.67 5.59 8.88
C ASN A 143 -14.94 5.83 10.37
N LYS A 144 -15.51 7.00 10.68
CA LYS A 144 -15.82 7.46 12.05
C LYS A 144 -16.85 6.58 12.78
N GLU A 145 -17.80 5.95 12.09
CA GLU A 145 -18.82 5.08 12.69
C GLU A 145 -18.23 3.73 13.11
N ALA A 146 -17.35 3.19 12.28
CA ALA A 146 -16.60 1.98 12.61
C ALA A 146 -15.62 2.27 13.77
N ALA A 147 -14.87 3.38 13.73
CA ALA A 147 -13.96 3.80 14.80
C ALA A 147 -14.64 3.94 16.17
N THR A 148 -15.86 4.50 16.22
CA THR A 148 -16.63 4.62 17.47
C THR A 148 -17.15 3.28 17.97
N SER A 149 -17.47 2.35 17.08
CA SER A 149 -17.87 0.98 17.44
C SER A 149 -16.71 0.22 18.11
N PHE A 150 -15.50 0.33 17.56
CA PHE A 150 -14.29 -0.26 18.17
C PHE A 150 -13.98 0.33 19.54
N ASP A 151 -14.12 1.65 19.66
CA ASP A 151 -13.83 2.36 20.90
C ASP A 151 -14.79 1.96 22.03
N SER A 152 -16.08 1.78 21.70
CA SER A 152 -17.09 1.33 22.67
C SER A 152 -16.84 -0.08 23.20
N LEU A 153 -16.16 -0.92 22.41
CA LEU A 153 -15.82 -2.30 22.76
C LEU A 153 -14.43 -2.42 23.37
N GLY A 154 -13.63 -1.35 23.37
CA GLY A 154 -12.25 -1.35 23.85
C GLY A 154 -11.34 -2.33 23.10
N MET A 155 -11.62 -2.56 21.82
CA MET A 155 -10.89 -3.51 20.97
C MET A 155 -9.97 -2.78 19.99
N ILE A 156 -8.92 -3.47 19.57
CA ILE A 156 -8.06 -3.06 18.46
C ILE A 156 -8.37 -3.90 17.24
N ALA A 157 -8.26 -3.30 16.06
CA ALA A 157 -8.46 -4.00 14.80
C ALA A 157 -7.12 -4.17 14.08
N VAL A 158 -6.94 -5.31 13.43
CA VAL A 158 -5.79 -5.58 12.58
C VAL A 158 -6.27 -6.25 11.29
N SER A 159 -5.51 -6.11 10.21
CA SER A 159 -5.83 -6.82 8.98
C SER A 159 -5.53 -8.30 9.11
N GLN A 160 -6.14 -9.12 8.25
CA GLN A 160 -5.82 -10.54 8.17
C GLN A 160 -4.32 -10.79 7.91
N ASN A 161 -3.68 -9.93 7.12
CA ASN A 161 -2.26 -10.01 6.82
C ASN A 161 -1.41 -9.67 8.05
N THR A 162 -1.70 -8.55 8.73
CA THR A 162 -1.03 -8.18 9.99
C THR A 162 -1.24 -9.26 11.06
N SER A 163 -2.44 -9.83 11.15
CA SER A 163 -2.72 -10.91 12.10
C SER A 163 -1.87 -12.14 11.83
N SER A 164 -1.70 -12.50 10.56
CA SER A 164 -0.86 -13.64 10.18
C SER A 164 0.61 -13.34 10.52
N GLN A 165 1.09 -12.12 10.23
CA GLN A 165 2.45 -11.70 10.57
C GLN A 165 2.75 -11.76 12.08
N ILE A 166 1.83 -11.30 12.92
CA ILE A 166 1.99 -11.38 14.38
C ILE A 166 2.01 -12.85 14.83
N SER A 167 1.12 -13.68 14.28
CA SER A 167 1.04 -15.11 14.61
C SER A 167 2.30 -15.86 14.16
N ASP A 168 2.85 -15.53 13.00
CA ASP A 168 4.07 -16.14 12.46
C ASP A 168 5.30 -15.70 13.25
N PHE A 169 5.35 -14.43 13.66
CA PHE A 169 6.44 -13.88 14.48
C PHE A 169 6.52 -14.56 15.85
N TYR A 170 5.37 -14.77 16.50
CA TYR A 170 5.30 -15.39 17.82
C TYR A 170 5.10 -16.91 17.79
N GLY A 171 4.84 -17.49 16.62
CA GLY A 171 4.54 -18.92 16.46
C GLY A 171 3.28 -19.40 17.19
N ALA A 172 2.38 -18.49 17.60
CA ALA A 172 1.20 -18.81 18.39
C ALA A 172 -0.02 -17.97 17.99
N PRO A 173 -1.24 -18.56 18.00
CA PRO A 173 -2.47 -17.81 17.79
C PRO A 173 -2.75 -16.91 18.99
N PHE A 174 -3.21 -15.69 18.75
CA PHE A 174 -3.51 -14.71 19.78
C PHE A 174 -4.94 -14.20 19.65
N LYS A 175 -5.56 -13.83 20.78
CA LYS A 175 -6.87 -13.15 20.83
C LYS A 175 -6.78 -11.76 21.43
N LYS A 176 -5.66 -11.47 22.10
CA LYS A 176 -5.35 -10.22 22.74
C LYS A 176 -3.92 -9.85 22.41
N LEU A 177 -3.66 -8.55 22.30
CA LEU A 177 -2.32 -8.02 22.17
C LEU A 177 -2.08 -6.98 23.24
N SER A 178 -0.88 -7.02 23.80
CA SER A 178 -0.35 -5.98 24.65
C SER A 178 0.38 -4.97 23.78
N LEU A 179 -0.15 -3.76 23.73
CA LEU A 179 0.48 -2.62 23.05
C LEU A 179 1.29 -1.85 24.08
N ILE A 180 2.57 -1.64 23.78
CA ILE A 180 3.51 -0.90 24.60
C ILE A 180 4.00 0.29 23.77
N ASN A 181 3.79 1.49 24.30
CA ASN A 181 4.32 2.71 23.71
C ASN A 181 5.72 2.96 24.31
N ASP A 182 6.77 2.74 23.52
CA ASP A 182 8.16 2.96 23.93
C ASP A 182 8.44 4.44 24.28
N VAL A 183 7.71 5.38 23.69
CA VAL A 183 7.90 6.82 23.89
C VAL A 183 7.33 7.28 25.24
N THR A 184 6.19 6.73 25.64
CA THR A 184 5.49 7.16 26.86
C THR A 184 5.59 6.15 28.01
N GLY A 185 6.13 4.96 27.75
CA GLY A 185 6.20 3.85 28.71
C GLY A 185 4.83 3.28 29.10
N THR A 186 3.75 3.70 28.42
CA THR A 186 2.40 3.22 28.71
C THR A 186 2.13 1.93 27.95
N SER A 187 1.51 0.97 28.64
CA SER A 187 1.12 -0.30 28.04
C SER A 187 -0.30 -0.68 28.40
N GLY A 188 -0.93 -1.47 27.53
CA GLY A 188 -2.27 -1.99 27.76
C GLY A 188 -2.56 -3.21 26.89
N THR A 189 -3.35 -4.13 27.43
CA THR A 189 -3.77 -5.34 26.73
C THR A 189 -5.19 -5.18 26.21
N PHE A 190 -5.37 -5.41 24.91
CA PHE A 190 -6.63 -5.19 24.22
C PHE A 190 -7.03 -6.42 23.41
N PRO A 191 -8.34 -6.76 23.34
CA PRO A 191 -8.83 -7.78 22.43
C PRO A 191 -8.59 -7.36 20.98
N VAL A 192 -8.24 -8.33 20.13
CA VAL A 192 -8.00 -8.10 18.70
C VAL A 192 -9.19 -8.55 17.88
N MET A 193 -9.61 -7.71 16.96
CA MET A 193 -10.54 -8.04 15.90
C MET A 193 -9.80 -8.09 14.56
N VAL A 194 -9.84 -9.24 13.89
CA VAL A 194 -9.28 -9.39 12.54
C VAL A 194 -10.34 -8.97 11.53
N MET A 195 -10.08 -7.90 10.78
CA MET A 195 -10.97 -7.44 9.72
C MET A 195 -10.56 -8.10 8.40
N HIS A 196 -11.48 -8.89 7.82
CA HIS A 196 -11.27 -9.62 6.56
C HIS A 196 -11.38 -8.71 5.33
N ASP A 197 -12.30 -7.75 5.35
CA ASP A 197 -12.53 -6.79 4.26
C ASP A 197 -11.98 -5.41 4.62
N MET A 198 -10.77 -5.37 5.15
CA MET A 198 -10.11 -4.11 5.46
C MET A 198 -9.30 -3.61 4.26
N ASP A 199 -9.37 -2.32 3.99
CA ASP A 199 -8.58 -1.69 2.93
C ASP A 199 -7.10 -2.00 3.11
N ALA A 200 -6.42 -2.30 2.01
CA ALA A 200 -5.00 -2.66 1.99
C ALA A 200 -4.09 -1.56 2.58
N GLN A 201 -4.58 -0.32 2.67
CA GLN A 201 -3.91 0.81 3.33
C GLN A 201 -3.60 0.58 4.82
N TYR A 202 -4.26 -0.39 5.44
CA TYR A 202 -4.11 -0.70 6.86
C TYR A 202 -3.30 -1.97 7.12
N ASP A 203 -2.79 -2.61 6.07
CA ASP A 203 -1.88 -3.75 6.21
C ASP A 203 -0.58 -3.33 6.89
N GLY A 204 -0.12 -4.15 7.85
CA GLY A 204 1.06 -3.84 8.66
C GLY A 204 0.81 -2.80 9.76
N SER A 205 -0.42 -2.32 9.96
CA SER A 205 -0.77 -1.37 11.02
C SER A 205 -1.74 -1.96 12.04
N ILE A 206 -1.73 -1.40 13.25
CA ILE A 206 -2.74 -1.67 14.27
C ILE A 206 -3.71 -0.50 14.30
N LEU A 207 -4.99 -0.81 14.08
CA LEU A 207 -6.04 0.18 14.20
C LEU A 207 -6.51 0.24 15.63
N VAL A 208 -6.43 1.44 16.18
CA VAL A 208 -6.84 1.76 17.54
C VAL A 208 -7.99 2.74 17.50
N GLY A 209 -8.93 2.57 18.43
CA GLY A 209 -9.97 3.56 18.66
C GLY A 209 -9.43 4.79 19.42
N PRO A 210 -10.07 5.96 19.28
CA PRO A 210 -9.63 7.21 19.90
C PRO A 210 -9.53 7.16 21.44
N GLY A 211 -10.24 6.27 22.13
CA GLY A 211 -10.13 6.04 23.56
C GLY A 211 -8.89 5.23 23.95
N ILE A 212 -8.46 4.27 23.14
CA ILE A 212 -7.21 3.53 23.33
C ILE A 212 -6.01 4.45 23.10
N GLU A 213 -6.10 5.35 22.10
CA GLU A 213 -5.08 6.36 21.85
C GLU A 213 -4.91 7.33 23.00
N LYS A 214 -6.02 7.85 23.55
CA LYS A 214 -5.96 8.71 24.73
C LYS A 214 -5.35 7.97 25.93
N LYS A 215 -5.60 6.67 26.06
CA LYS A 215 -5.08 5.83 27.16
C LYS A 215 -3.58 5.54 27.02
N LEU A 216 -3.11 5.27 25.81
CA LEU A 216 -1.70 4.97 25.49
C LEU A 216 -0.89 6.19 25.01
N LYS A 217 -1.53 7.37 24.95
CA LYS A 217 -0.97 8.62 24.39
C LYS A 217 -0.33 8.41 23.02
N LEU A 218 -1.06 7.73 22.13
CA LEU A 218 -0.63 7.41 20.78
C LEU A 218 -1.18 8.42 19.78
N SER A 219 -0.42 8.70 18.73
CA SER A 219 -0.79 9.47 17.55
C SER A 219 -0.75 8.59 16.30
N ALA A 220 -1.46 9.00 15.24
CA ALA A 220 -1.38 8.36 13.94
C ALA A 220 0.08 8.27 13.47
N GLY A 221 0.55 7.07 13.14
CA GLY A 221 1.93 6.83 12.70
C GLY A 221 2.93 6.53 13.81
N ASP A 222 2.53 6.61 15.09
CA ASP A 222 3.39 6.18 16.20
C ASP A 222 3.63 4.67 16.12
N LYS A 223 4.85 4.24 16.44
CA LYS A 223 5.20 2.81 16.50
C LYS A 223 4.96 2.30 17.91
N VAL A 224 4.19 1.22 18.01
CA VAL A 224 3.98 0.50 19.27
C VAL A 224 4.65 -0.85 19.20
N GLU A 225 5.26 -1.25 20.31
CA GLU A 225 5.67 -2.62 20.50
C GLU A 225 4.43 -3.47 20.80
N VAL A 226 4.35 -4.62 20.16
CA VAL A 226 3.22 -5.54 20.18
C VAL A 226 3.69 -6.83 20.79
N ARG A 227 3.04 -7.28 21.86
CA ARG A 227 3.28 -8.61 22.46
C ARG A 227 2.00 -9.42 22.49
N ILE A 228 2.11 -10.72 22.24
CA ILE A 228 1.02 -11.65 22.54
C ILE A 228 0.92 -11.89 24.05
N GLU A 229 -0.30 -12.00 24.56
CA GLU A 229 -0.60 -12.48 25.93
C GLU A 229 -0.96 -13.97 25.90
#